data_AF-A0A0G0T8B3-F1
#
_entry.id   AF-A0A0G0T8B3-F1
#
_cell.length_a   1.000
_cell.length_b   1.000
_cell.length_c   1.000
_cell.angle_alpha   90.00
_cell.angle_beta   90.00
_cell.angle_gamma   90.00
#
_symmetry.space_group_name_H-M   'P 1'
#
loop_
_entity.id
_entity.type
_entity.pdbx_description
1 polymer ?
#
loop_
_entity_poly.entity_id
_entity_poly.type
_entity_poly.pdbx_seq_one_letter_code
_entity_poly.pdbx_strand_id
1 'polypeptide(L)'
;MASQVTSYQLPVTRRAFTLRFGGFTLAELLISVSIIALITSSTVAGFANVLRRARDTKRLADMEAIHTALDSYYADKGHYPGSADGITQCGLFIGVGDRGPTTVSCRTNPIPQISIDQLKWNHESVLLCL
;
A
#
# COMPACT_ATOMS: atom_id res chain seq x y z
N MET A 1 -37.28 -34.63 10.55
CA MET A 1 -36.67 -33.60 9.68
C MET A 1 -35.16 -33.70 9.82
N ALA A 2 -34.50 -34.44 8.93
CA ALA A 2 -33.04 -34.53 8.87
C ALA A 2 -32.64 -34.19 7.42
N SER A 3 -32.06 -33.02 7.22
CA SER A 3 -31.51 -32.58 5.94
C SER A 3 -30.14 -33.24 5.76
N GLN A 4 -30.08 -34.26 4.90
CA GLN A 4 -28.81 -34.86 4.47
C GLN A 4 -28.17 -33.96 3.42
N VAL A 5 -26.99 -33.43 3.74
CA VAL A 5 -26.14 -32.67 2.81
C VAL A 5 -25.41 -33.66 1.93
N THR A 6 -25.84 -33.81 0.67
CA THR A 6 -25.08 -34.57 -0.34
C THR A 6 -23.87 -33.76 -0.78
N SER A 7 -22.70 -34.14 -0.28
CA SER A 7 -21.41 -33.59 -0.70
C SER A 7 -20.98 -34.21 -2.03
N TYR A 8 -20.82 -33.37 -3.05
CA TYR A 8 -20.22 -33.76 -4.32
C TYR A 8 -18.69 -33.83 -4.15
N GLN A 9 -18.19 -34.98 -3.74
CA GLN A 9 -16.75 -35.27 -3.67
C GLN A 9 -16.23 -35.44 -5.11
N LEU A 10 -15.64 -34.39 -5.67
CA LEU A 10 -14.94 -34.49 -6.96
C LEU A 10 -13.61 -35.22 -6.77
N PRO A 11 -13.26 -36.21 -7.62
CA PRO A 11 -11.97 -36.85 -7.57
C PRO A 11 -10.89 -35.86 -8.04
N VAL A 12 -10.10 -35.32 -7.11
CA VAL A 12 -8.95 -34.48 -7.44
C VAL A 12 -7.82 -35.37 -7.95
N THR A 13 -7.84 -35.69 -9.25
CA THR A 13 -6.71 -36.37 -9.89
C THR A 13 -5.56 -35.37 -10.04
N ARG A 14 -4.61 -35.39 -9.10
CA ARG A 14 -3.33 -34.68 -9.27
C ARG A 14 -2.51 -35.42 -10.32
N ARG A 15 -2.64 -35.02 -11.58
CA ARG A 15 -1.70 -35.47 -12.63
C ARG A 15 -0.35 -34.80 -12.37
N ALA A 16 0.61 -35.58 -11.91
CA ALA A 16 2.00 -35.15 -11.82
C ALA A 16 2.53 -34.93 -13.24
N PHE A 17 2.90 -33.69 -13.56
CA PHE A 17 3.54 -33.35 -14.82
C PHE A 17 4.99 -33.84 -14.77
N THR A 18 5.23 -35.08 -15.23
CA THR A 18 6.60 -35.61 -15.38
C THR A 18 7.31 -34.84 -16.50
N LEU A 19 8.18 -33.90 -16.15
CA LEU A 19 9.04 -33.19 -17.09
C LEU A 19 10.12 -34.16 -17.60
N ARG A 20 10.02 -34.55 -18.87
CA ARG A 20 11.14 -35.19 -19.58
C ARG A 20 12.17 -34.12 -19.90
N PHE A 21 13.41 -34.29 -19.42
CA PHE A 21 14.54 -33.42 -19.79
C PHE A 21 15.04 -33.79 -21.19
N GLY A 22 14.43 -33.21 -22.22
CA GLY A 22 14.99 -33.08 -23.55
C GLY A 22 15.62 -31.69 -23.72
N GLY A 23 16.68 -31.59 -24.52
CA GLY A 23 17.34 -30.30 -24.81
C GLY A 23 16.45 -29.38 -25.66
N PHE A 24 16.55 -28.07 -25.42
CA PHE A 24 15.88 -27.03 -26.21
C PHE A 24 16.39 -27.01 -27.65
N THR A 25 15.50 -26.86 -28.61
CA THR A 25 15.90 -26.61 -30.00
C THR A 25 16.19 -25.12 -30.22
N LEU A 26 17.09 -24.78 -31.15
CA LEU A 26 17.41 -23.38 -31.48
C LEU A 26 16.19 -22.62 -32.03
N ALA A 27 15.35 -23.29 -32.83
CA ALA A 27 14.15 -22.70 -33.39
C ALA A 27 13.10 -22.38 -32.31
N GLU A 28 13.03 -23.18 -31.25
CA GLU A 28 12.09 -23.01 -30.14
C GLU A 28 12.43 -21.80 -29.28
N LEU A 29 13.72 -21.52 -29.08
CA LEU A 29 14.13 -20.27 -28.43
C LEU A 29 13.93 -19.06 -29.35
N LEU A 30 14.21 -19.21 -30.66
CA LEU A 30 14.09 -18.12 -31.63
C LEU A 30 12.64 -17.64 -31.84
N ILE A 31 11.67 -18.56 -31.86
CA ILE A 31 10.25 -18.19 -31.97
C ILE A 31 9.72 -17.64 -30.64
N SER A 32 10.21 -18.12 -29.50
CA SER A 32 9.78 -17.62 -28.19
C SER A 32 10.14 -16.14 -27.99
N VAL A 33 11.39 -15.76 -28.27
CA VAL A 33 11.83 -14.35 -28.09
C VAL A 33 11.12 -13.41 -29.07
N SER A 34 10.72 -13.88 -30.27
CA SER A 34 9.97 -13.06 -31.22
C SER A 34 8.53 -12.83 -30.76
N ILE A 35 7.86 -13.85 -30.21
CA ILE A 35 6.51 -13.72 -29.65
C ILE A 35 6.52 -12.80 -28.42
N ILE A 36 7.51 -12.96 -27.53
CA ILE A 36 7.64 -12.11 -26.33
C ILE A 36 7.84 -10.65 -26.75
N ALA A 37 8.66 -10.36 -27.77
CA ALA A 37 8.86 -9.00 -28.26
C ALA A 37 7.56 -8.36 -28.78
N LEU A 38 6.76 -9.13 -29.55
CA LEU A 38 5.47 -8.67 -30.07
C LEU A 38 4.47 -8.35 -28.94
N ILE A 39 4.32 -9.25 -27.97
CA ILE A 39 3.38 -9.05 -26.86
C ILE A 39 3.86 -7.91 -25.95
N THR A 40 5.15 -7.82 -25.66
CA THR A 40 5.71 -6.79 -24.79
C THR A 40 5.55 -5.39 -25.39
N SER A 41 5.83 -5.23 -26.69
CA SER A 41 5.69 -3.93 -27.36
C SER A 41 4.26 -3.37 -27.33
N SER A 42 3.25 -4.24 -27.47
CA SER A 42 1.84 -3.82 -27.44
C SER A 42 1.36 -3.48 -26.01
N THR A 43 1.85 -4.19 -25.00
CA THR A 43 1.38 -4.05 -23.61
C THR A 43 1.80 -2.72 -22.95
N VAL A 44 2.98 -2.18 -23.32
CA VAL A 44 3.52 -0.96 -22.71
C VAL A 44 2.62 0.26 -22.89
N ALA A 45 1.87 0.35 -24.00
CA ALA A 45 1.01 1.49 -24.31
C ALA A 45 -0.12 1.72 -23.27
N GLY A 46 -0.60 0.67 -22.62
CA GLY A 46 -1.67 0.76 -21.60
C GLY A 46 -1.16 0.95 -20.17
N PHE A 47 0.09 0.57 -19.90
CA PHE A 47 0.62 0.46 -18.54
C PHE A 47 0.76 1.82 -17.81
N ALA A 48 1.15 2.86 -18.55
CA ALA A 48 1.29 4.21 -17.98
C ALA A 48 -0.01 4.77 -17.39
N ASN A 49 -1.15 4.46 -18.02
CA ASN A 49 -2.47 4.90 -17.57
C ASN A 49 -2.91 4.19 -16.29
N VAL A 50 -2.58 2.90 -16.15
CA VAL A 50 -2.85 2.12 -14.93
C VAL A 50 -2.05 2.70 -13.75
N LEU A 51 -0.76 2.98 -13.94
CA LEU A 51 0.06 3.61 -12.91
C LEU A 51 -0.42 5.00 -12.53
N ARG A 52 -0.90 5.79 -13.50
CA ARG A 52 -1.48 7.11 -13.23
C ARG A 52 -2.73 6.99 -12.36
N ARG A 53 -3.65 6.08 -12.71
CA ARG A 53 -4.86 5.81 -11.92
C ARG A 53 -4.52 5.33 -10.50
N ALA A 54 -3.55 4.43 -10.35
CA ALA A 54 -3.11 3.95 -9.03
C ALA A 54 -2.53 5.07 -8.14
N ARG A 55 -1.83 6.06 -8.73
CA ARG A 55 -1.37 7.25 -8.00
C ARG A 55 -2.53 8.15 -7.60
N ASP A 56 -3.50 8.33 -8.49
CA ASP A 56 -4.65 9.20 -8.22
C ASP A 56 -5.57 8.58 -7.15
N THR A 57 -5.78 7.26 -7.15
CA THR A 57 -6.49 6.56 -6.08
C THR A 57 -5.77 6.67 -4.74
N LYS A 58 -4.44 6.57 -4.74
CA LYS A 58 -3.64 6.76 -3.52
C LYS A 58 -3.80 8.17 -2.95
N ARG A 59 -3.69 9.19 -3.81
CA ARG A 59 -3.89 10.59 -3.40
C ARG A 59 -5.28 10.82 -2.81
N LEU A 60 -6.31 10.24 -3.42
CA LEU A 60 -7.67 10.35 -2.90
C LEU A 60 -7.79 9.73 -1.50
N ALA A 61 -7.22 8.55 -1.31
CA ALA A 61 -7.19 7.88 0.01
C ALA A 61 -6.41 8.70 1.05
N ASP A 62 -5.26 9.29 0.66
CA ASP A 62 -4.47 10.14 1.55
C ASP A 62 -5.27 11.40 1.97
N MET A 63 -6.05 12.00 1.06
CA MET A 63 -6.91 13.16 1.38
C MET A 63 -8.05 12.78 2.34
N GLU A 64 -8.68 11.62 2.14
CA GLU A 64 -9.74 11.12 3.02
C GLU A 64 -9.21 10.82 4.43
N ALA A 65 -7.99 10.29 4.52
CA ALA A 65 -7.32 10.06 5.79
C ALA A 65 -7.03 11.38 6.54
N ILE A 66 -6.58 12.42 5.81
CA ILE A 66 -6.41 13.77 6.39
C ILE A 66 -7.74 14.33 6.87
N HIS A 67 -8.81 14.22 6.08
CA HIS A 67 -10.14 14.71 6.46
C HIS A 67 -10.61 14.08 7.77
N THR A 68 -10.52 12.75 7.85
CA THR A 68 -10.92 11.99 9.06
C THR A 68 -10.09 12.38 10.28
N ALA A 69 -8.80 12.60 10.09
CA ALA A 69 -7.88 13.06 11.13
C ALA A 69 -8.19 14.50 11.61
N LEU A 70 -8.64 15.38 10.71
CA LEU A 70 -9.07 16.73 11.08
C LEU A 70 -10.41 16.75 11.81
N ASP A 71 -11.35 15.91 11.40
CA ASP A 71 -12.66 15.78 12.07
C ASP A 71 -12.51 15.24 13.49
N SER A 72 -11.64 14.24 13.71
CA SER A 72 -11.36 13.74 15.05
C SER A 72 -10.70 14.79 15.94
N TYR A 73 -9.77 15.59 15.39
CA TYR A 73 -9.17 16.70 16.12
C TYR A 73 -10.22 17.78 16.48
N TYR A 74 -11.10 18.13 15.55
CA TYR A 74 -12.17 19.10 15.80
C TYR A 74 -13.14 18.60 16.87
N ALA A 75 -13.48 17.31 16.87
CA ALA A 75 -14.31 16.70 17.90
C ALA A 75 -13.68 16.82 19.30
N ASP A 76 -12.35 16.69 19.40
CA ASP A 76 -11.62 16.75 20.67
C ASP A 76 -11.34 18.18 21.15
N LYS A 77 -11.08 19.12 20.25
CA LYS A 77 -10.59 20.48 20.56
C LYS A 77 -11.60 21.60 20.26
N GLY A 78 -12.66 21.31 19.52
CA GLY A 78 -13.69 22.28 19.13
C GLY A 78 -13.23 23.29 18.07
N HIS A 79 -12.02 23.15 17.53
CA HIS A 79 -11.47 23.97 16.46
C HIS A 79 -10.54 23.16 15.57
N TYR A 80 -10.35 23.59 14.32
CA TYR A 80 -9.35 23.00 13.43
C TYR A 80 -7.94 23.42 13.85
N PRO A 81 -6.91 22.61 13.56
CA PRO A 81 -5.54 22.93 13.97
C PRO A 81 -5.04 24.19 13.24
N GLY A 82 -4.67 25.20 14.02
CA GLY A 82 -4.01 26.40 13.52
C GLY A 82 -2.51 26.19 13.32
N SER A 83 -1.83 27.21 12.78
CA SER A 83 -0.37 27.21 12.61
C SER A 83 0.41 27.03 13.91
N ALA A 84 -0.20 27.28 15.07
CA ALA A 84 0.40 27.05 16.40
C ALA A 84 0.13 25.64 16.97
N ASP A 85 -0.89 24.93 16.48
CA ASP A 85 -1.31 23.63 17.03
C ASP A 85 -0.65 22.43 16.34
N GLY A 86 -0.26 22.61 15.07
CA GLY A 86 0.36 21.60 14.21
C GLY A 86 1.88 21.72 14.06
N ILE A 87 2.48 22.80 14.56
CA ILE A 87 3.94 22.87 14.69
C ILE A 87 4.32 22.25 16.02
N THR A 88 5.20 21.25 15.98
CA THR A 88 5.95 20.82 17.15
C THR A 88 6.62 22.06 17.74
N GLN A 89 6.04 22.64 18.78
CA GLN A 89 6.62 23.77 19.48
C GLN A 89 7.78 23.22 20.31
N CYS A 90 8.91 22.92 19.66
CA CYS A 90 10.18 22.74 20.36
C CYS A 90 10.64 24.14 20.76
N GLY A 91 10.15 24.62 21.89
CA GLY A 91 10.70 25.80 22.54
C GLY A 91 11.99 25.45 23.27
N LEU A 92 13.01 26.31 23.16
CA LEU A 92 14.13 26.32 24.10
C LEU A 92 13.65 27.04 25.37
N PHE A 93 13.28 26.31 26.40
CA PHE A 93 13.13 26.91 27.73
C PHE A 93 14.52 27.07 28.33
N ILE A 94 15.05 28.30 28.33
CA ILE A 94 16.21 28.64 29.15
C ILE A 94 15.72 28.81 30.58
N GLY A 95 15.72 27.72 31.34
CA GLY A 95 15.69 27.83 32.79
C GLY A 95 16.97 28.52 33.25
N VAL A 96 16.86 29.67 33.92
CA VAL A 96 18.01 30.33 34.55
C VAL A 96 18.32 29.55 35.83
N GLY A 97 19.13 28.49 35.70
CA GLY A 97 19.70 27.73 36.80
C GLY A 97 21.09 27.23 36.41
N ASP A 98 22.04 27.25 37.35
CA ASP A 98 23.50 27.30 37.15
C ASP A 98 24.19 26.07 36.50
N ARG A 99 23.51 25.26 35.68
CA ARG A 99 24.12 24.15 34.91
C ARG A 99 23.52 23.99 33.52
N GLY A 100 23.69 24.98 32.64
CA GLY A 100 23.51 24.85 31.18
C GLY A 100 22.10 24.42 30.69
N PRO A 101 21.88 24.31 29.36
CA PRO A 101 20.59 23.91 28.81
C PRO A 101 20.46 22.40 28.90
N THR A 102 19.73 21.87 29.89
CA THR A 102 19.71 20.40 30.11
C THR A 102 18.48 19.65 29.64
N THR A 103 17.42 20.28 29.12
CA THR A 103 16.37 19.52 28.42
C THR A 103 15.71 20.32 27.30
N VAL A 104 15.73 19.76 26.08
CA VAL A 104 14.80 20.11 25.02
C VAL A 104 13.63 19.13 25.15
N SER A 105 12.48 19.60 25.63
CA SER A 105 11.27 18.78 25.67
C SER A 105 10.33 19.24 24.58
N CYS A 106 10.19 18.43 23.53
CA CYS A 106 9.16 18.63 22.53
C CYS A 106 7.91 17.90 23.01
N ARG A 107 6.93 18.65 23.55
CA ARG A 107 5.59 18.12 23.74
C ARG A 107 4.92 18.11 22.38
N THR A 108 4.91 16.97 21.70
CA THR A 108 4.01 16.80 20.57
C THR A 108 2.59 16.83 21.13
N ASN A 109 1.76 17.75 20.65
CA ASN A 109 0.34 17.40 20.51
C ASN A 109 0.33 16.50 19.28
N PRO A 110 0.15 15.18 19.42
CA PRO A 110 0.14 14.33 18.26
C PRO A 110 -1.07 14.75 17.43
N ILE A 111 -0.82 15.40 16.28
CA ILE A 111 -1.76 15.36 15.18
C ILE A 111 -2.09 13.88 15.02
N PRO A 112 -3.38 13.47 15.00
CA PRO A 112 -3.75 12.07 14.85
C PRO A 112 -2.91 11.50 13.71
N GLN A 113 -1.98 10.61 14.08
CA GLN A 113 -1.00 10.10 13.15
C GLN A 113 -1.79 9.39 12.06
N ILE A 114 -1.81 9.95 10.86
CA ILE A 114 -2.26 9.23 9.68
C ILE A 114 -1.22 8.14 9.49
N SER A 115 -1.42 7.00 10.15
CA SER A 115 -0.54 5.85 10.01
C SER A 115 -0.68 5.40 8.57
N ILE A 116 0.35 5.64 7.77
CA ILE A 116 0.47 5.19 6.38
C ILE A 116 0.32 3.66 6.29
N ASP A 117 0.47 2.95 7.41
CA ASP A 117 0.26 1.51 7.59
C ASP A 117 -1.22 1.08 7.39
N GLN A 118 -2.18 2.02 7.47
CA GLN A 118 -3.60 1.77 7.19
C GLN A 118 -3.98 1.96 5.72
N LEU A 119 -3.04 2.35 4.85
CA LEU A 119 -3.16 2.05 3.42
C LEU A 119 -3.02 0.53 3.26
N LYS A 120 -4.11 -0.16 3.58
CA LYS A 120 -4.31 -1.59 3.40
C LYS A 120 -4.19 -1.88 1.90
N TRP A 121 -2.96 -1.99 1.43
CA TRP A 121 -2.63 -2.78 0.25
C TRP A 121 -2.96 -4.21 0.66
N ASN A 122 -4.25 -4.55 0.54
CA ASN A 122 -4.69 -5.92 0.60
C ASN A 122 -3.74 -6.72 -0.30
N HIS A 123 -3.19 -7.83 0.19
CA HIS A 123 -2.23 -8.64 -0.58
C HIS A 123 -2.80 -9.10 -1.95
N GLU A 124 -4.11 -8.97 -2.15
CA GLU A 124 -4.81 -9.26 -3.41
C GLU A 124 -4.69 -8.14 -4.47
N SER A 125 -4.41 -6.89 -4.09
CA SER A 125 -4.30 -5.77 -5.03
C SER A 125 -3.02 -5.81 -5.87
N VAL A 126 -2.01 -6.59 -5.45
CA VAL A 126 -0.76 -6.81 -6.20
C VAL A 126 -0.96 -7.80 -7.35
N LEU A 127 -1.92 -8.72 -7.20
CA LEU A 127 -2.25 -9.76 -8.20
C LEU A 127 -3.09 -9.24 -9.37
N LEU A 128 -3.70 -8.06 -9.25
CA LEU A 128 -4.46 -7.41 -10.34
C LEU A 128 -3.57 -6.57 -11.29
N CYS A 129 -2.26 -6.51 -11.03
CA CYS A 129 -1.28 -5.77 -11.84
C CYS A 129 -0.28 -6.66 -12.59
N LEU A 130 -0.46 -7.99 -12.55
CA LEU A 130 0.33 -9.01 -13.27
C LEU A 130 -0.61 -9.88 -14.11
#